data_AF-A0A7Y7HRX9-F1
#
_entry.id   AF-A0A7Y7HRX9-F1
#
_cell.length_a   1.000
_cell.length_b   1.000
_cell.length_c   1.000
_cell.angle_alpha   90.00
_cell.angle_beta   90.00
_cell.angle_gamma   90.00
#
_symmetry.space_group_name_H-M   'P 1'
#
loop_
_entity.id
_entity.type
_entity.pdbx_description
1 polymer ?
#
loop_
_entity_poly.entity_id
_entity_poly.type
_entity_poly.pdbx_seq_one_letter_code
_entity_poly.pdbx_strand_id
1 'polypeptide(L)'
;MAALIVSKRLPEPAGASPQGAAWQQLLRWQENAQQLAFVYTRSLGGLIHTGQGRLDQLTLDAATIEAGASKLYIVLAGASYEAGPQLFFTPNMLSRFHVNGVAVRLANHDWLFLSDESLPAIGMENLQKRIE
;
A
#
# COMPACT_ATOMS: atom_id res chain seq x y z
N MET A 1 -20.96 16.08 16.98
CA MET A 1 -19.71 15.79 17.73
C MET A 1 -19.50 14.29 17.72
N ALA A 2 -18.66 13.76 16.83
CA ALA A 2 -18.39 12.33 16.76
C ALA A 2 -17.22 11.98 17.68
N ALA A 3 -17.44 11.02 18.58
CA ALA A 3 -16.47 10.59 19.57
C ALA A 3 -15.22 10.01 18.90
N LEU A 4 -14.05 10.58 19.22
CA LEU A 4 -12.75 9.99 18.94
C LEU A 4 -12.63 8.69 19.74
N ILE A 5 -12.73 7.54 19.09
CA ILE A 5 -12.24 6.29 19.67
C ILE A 5 -10.72 6.33 19.59
N VAL A 6 -10.07 6.96 20.57
CA VAL A 6 -8.64 6.82 20.81
C VAL A 6 -8.46 5.45 21.45
N SER A 7 -8.15 4.44 20.65
CA SER A 7 -7.72 3.15 21.17
C SER A 7 -6.44 3.36 21.99
N LYS A 8 -6.50 3.10 23.31
CA LYS A 8 -5.44 3.33 24.30
C LYS A 8 -4.21 2.42 24.15
N ARG A 9 -4.18 1.58 23.12
CA ARG A 9 -3.01 0.83 22.68
C ARG A 9 -3.04 0.82 21.16
N LEU A 10 -2.21 1.64 20.54
CA LEU A 10 -1.73 1.29 19.20
C LEU A 10 -1.01 -0.06 19.39
N PRO A 11 -1.38 -1.12 18.66
CA PRO A 11 -0.50 -2.28 18.58
C PRO A 11 0.88 -1.75 18.18
N GLU A 12 1.96 -2.32 18.73
CA GLU A 12 3.29 -2.09 18.15
C GLU A 12 3.16 -2.25 16.62
N PRO A 13 3.70 -1.32 15.80
CA PRO A 13 3.69 -1.50 14.37
C PRO A 13 4.30 -2.88 14.12
N ALA A 14 3.50 -3.80 13.56
CA ALA A 14 3.85 -5.21 13.46
C ALA A 14 5.29 -5.29 12.93
N GLY A 15 6.19 -5.72 13.80
CA GLY A 15 7.62 -5.65 13.55
C GLY A 15 7.94 -6.29 12.21
N ALA A 16 8.76 -5.59 11.43
CA ALA A 16 9.32 -6.03 10.16
C ALA A 16 9.96 -7.42 10.31
N SER A 17 9.19 -8.47 10.04
CA SER A 17 9.72 -9.80 9.94
C SER A 17 9.15 -10.47 8.70
N PRO A 18 9.99 -11.16 7.90
CA PRO A 18 9.57 -12.08 6.84
C PRO A 18 8.58 -13.18 7.28
N GLN A 19 8.29 -13.26 8.58
CA GLN A 19 7.39 -14.24 9.19
C GLN A 19 6.13 -13.56 9.78
N GLY A 20 6.01 -12.24 9.62
CA GLY A 20 4.89 -11.46 10.13
C GLY A 20 3.62 -11.63 9.29
N ALA A 21 2.46 -11.33 9.90
CA ALA A 21 1.16 -11.43 9.27
C ALA A 21 1.06 -10.67 7.93
N ALA A 22 1.78 -9.54 7.80
CA ALA A 22 1.86 -8.76 6.57
C ALA A 22 2.50 -9.52 5.42
N TRP A 23 3.65 -10.17 5.65
CA TRP A 23 4.32 -10.96 4.62
C TRP A 23 3.48 -12.17 4.20
N GLN A 24 2.86 -12.85 5.16
CA GLN A 24 1.96 -13.97 4.89
C GLN A 24 0.75 -13.56 4.05
N GLN A 25 0.21 -12.36 4.29
CA GLN A 25 -0.88 -11.82 3.48
C GLN A 25 -0.43 -11.55 2.03
N LEU A 26 0.75 -10.96 1.84
CA LEU A 26 1.31 -10.71 0.51
C LEU A 26 1.53 -12.02 -0.26
N LEU A 27 2.08 -13.05 0.39
CA LEU A 27 2.25 -14.39 -0.19
C LEU A 27 0.91 -14.97 -0.64
N ARG A 28 -0.12 -14.93 0.23
CA ARG A 28 -1.46 -15.41 -0.13
C ARG A 28 -2.04 -14.67 -1.32
N TRP A 29 -1.90 -13.35 -1.38
CA TRP A 29 -2.41 -12.58 -2.50
C TRP A 29 -1.66 -12.90 -3.81
N GLN A 30 -0.35 -13.13 -3.75
CA GLN A 30 0.45 -13.57 -4.89
C GLN A 30 0.03 -14.98 -5.36
N GLU A 31 -0.05 -15.95 -4.45
CA GLU A 31 -0.43 -17.34 -4.75
C GLU A 31 -1.82 -17.44 -5.40
N ASN A 32 -2.75 -16.60 -4.97
CA ASN A 32 -4.11 -16.54 -5.51
C ASN A 32 -4.23 -15.66 -6.77
N ALA A 33 -3.14 -15.06 -7.25
CA ALA A 33 -3.13 -14.07 -8.34
C ALA A 33 -4.22 -12.99 -8.15
N GLN A 34 -4.39 -12.53 -6.91
CA GLN A 34 -5.49 -11.66 -6.53
C GLN A 34 -5.32 -10.27 -7.15
N GLN A 35 -6.41 -9.72 -7.67
CA GLN A 35 -6.46 -8.33 -8.11
C GLN A 35 -6.44 -7.42 -6.88
N LEU A 36 -5.42 -6.57 -6.79
CA LEU A 36 -5.19 -5.65 -5.68
C LEU A 36 -5.17 -4.20 -6.17
N ALA A 37 -5.72 -3.32 -5.36
CA ALA A 37 -5.45 -1.90 -5.44
C ALA A 37 -4.04 -1.65 -4.90
N PHE A 38 -3.27 -0.81 -5.59
CA PHE A 38 -1.94 -0.42 -5.11
C PHE A 38 -1.73 1.09 -5.16
N VAL A 39 -0.88 1.56 -4.24
CA VAL A 39 -0.34 2.91 -4.21
C VAL A 39 1.16 2.80 -3.99
N TYR A 40 1.95 3.31 -4.91
CA TYR A 40 3.39 3.48 -4.76
C TYR A 40 3.71 4.96 -4.74
N THR A 41 4.34 5.44 -3.68
CA THR A 41 4.74 6.83 -3.51
C THR A 41 6.24 6.91 -3.31
N ARG A 42 6.90 7.74 -4.11
CA ARG A 42 8.30 8.06 -3.87
C ARG A 42 8.44 9.04 -2.72
N SER A 43 9.47 8.84 -1.92
CA SER A 43 9.94 9.84 -0.96
C SER A 43 10.14 11.19 -1.65
N LEU A 44 9.93 12.28 -0.90
CA LEU A 44 10.06 13.67 -1.37
C LEU A 44 9.03 14.13 -2.42
N GLY A 45 7.92 13.40 -2.58
CA GLY A 45 6.74 13.88 -3.30
C GLY A 45 6.86 13.89 -4.83
N GLY A 46 7.85 13.21 -5.38
CA GLY A 46 8.13 13.26 -6.82
C GLY A 46 7.17 12.45 -7.69
N LEU A 47 6.63 11.33 -7.19
CA LEU A 47 5.85 10.41 -8.01
C LEU A 47 4.89 9.56 -7.17
N ILE A 48 3.62 9.55 -7.56
CA ILE A 48 2.61 8.63 -7.02
C ILE A 48 2.08 7.80 -8.20
N HIS A 49 2.29 6.49 -8.15
CA HIS A 49 1.63 5.54 -9.04
C HIS A 49 0.54 4.83 -8.27
N THR A 50 -0.70 4.93 -8.74
CA THR A 50 -1.82 4.16 -8.21
C THR A 50 -2.47 3.36 -9.31
N GLY A 51 -3.14 2.28 -8.94
CA GLY A 51 -3.87 1.49 -9.90
C GLY A 51 -4.35 0.17 -9.32
N GLN A 52 -4.69 -0.72 -10.23
CA GLN A 52 -5.05 -2.10 -9.93
C GLN A 52 -4.02 -3.01 -10.57
N GLY A 53 -3.53 -4.00 -9.82
CA GLY A 53 -2.55 -4.95 -10.33
C GLY A 53 -2.56 -6.26 -9.56
N ARG A 54 -1.71 -7.19 -9.96
CA ARG A 54 -1.50 -8.48 -9.29
C ARG A 54 -0.04 -8.62 -8.90
N LEU A 55 0.22 -9.26 -7.78
CA LEU A 55 1.58 -9.66 -7.41
C LEU A 55 1.98 -10.85 -8.29
N ASP A 56 2.87 -10.62 -9.25
CA ASP A 56 3.40 -11.63 -10.17
C ASP A 56 4.53 -12.42 -9.49
N GLN A 57 5.49 -11.68 -8.93
CA GLN A 57 6.62 -12.24 -8.18
C GLN A 57 6.75 -11.55 -6.83
N LEU A 58 7.03 -12.33 -5.78
CA LEU A 58 7.31 -11.84 -4.45
C LEU A 58 8.46 -12.64 -3.82
N THR A 59 9.57 -11.98 -3.50
CA THR A 59 10.72 -12.53 -2.78
C THR A 59 11.16 -11.52 -1.71
N LEU A 60 12.05 -11.92 -0.81
CA LEU A 60 12.58 -11.01 0.22
C LEU A 60 13.31 -9.80 -0.37
N ASP A 61 13.83 -9.91 -1.60
CA ASP A 61 14.63 -8.88 -2.24
C ASP A 61 13.84 -8.05 -3.25
N ALA A 62 12.74 -8.57 -3.80
CA ALA A 62 11.98 -7.89 -4.84
C ALA A 62 10.51 -8.32 -4.92
N ALA A 63 9.67 -7.41 -5.40
CA ALA A 63 8.31 -7.69 -5.84
C ALA A 63 8.06 -7.15 -7.25
N THR A 64 7.22 -7.85 -8.00
CA THR A 64 6.72 -7.38 -9.29
C THR A 64 5.19 -7.28 -9.24
N ILE A 65 4.67 -6.10 -9.59
CA ILE A 65 3.24 -5.88 -9.76
C ILE A 65 2.93 -5.78 -11.25
N GLU A 66 2.08 -6.67 -11.74
CA GLU A 66 1.53 -6.60 -13.09
C GLU A 66 0.25 -5.75 -13.08
N ALA A 67 0.27 -4.63 -13.80
CA ALA A 67 -0.81 -3.65 -13.87
C ALA A 67 -1.18 -3.40 -15.34
N GLY A 68 -2.05 -4.25 -15.88
CA GLY A 68 -2.44 -4.20 -17.29
C GLY A 68 -1.24 -4.48 -18.21
N ALA A 69 -0.88 -3.54 -19.08
CA ALA A 69 0.26 -3.67 -20.00
C ALA A 69 1.60 -3.27 -19.36
N SER A 70 1.61 -2.83 -18.10
CA SER A 70 2.81 -2.37 -17.40
C SER A 70 3.19 -3.32 -16.27
N LYS A 71 4.50 -3.44 -16.00
CA LYS A 71 5.02 -4.13 -14.83
C LYS A 71 5.83 -3.16 -13.98
N LEU A 72 5.54 -3.13 -12.68
CA LEU A 72 6.30 -2.38 -11.69
C LEU A 72 7.23 -3.34 -10.98
N TYR A 73 8.54 -3.10 -11.09
CA TYR A 73 9.57 -3.83 -10.35
C TYR A 73 10.01 -3.03 -9.14
N ILE A 74 9.91 -3.62 -7.95
CA ILE A 74 10.13 -2.95 -6.67
C ILE A 74 11.19 -3.72 -5.88
N VAL A 75 12.23 -3.03 -5.44
CA VAL A 75 13.27 -3.61 -4.60
C VAL A 75 12.79 -3.62 -3.14
N LEU A 76 12.76 -4.79 -2.53
CA LEU A 76 12.31 -5.04 -1.16
C LEU A 76 13.46 -5.24 -0.15
N ALA A 77 14.71 -5.24 -0.60
CA ALA A 77 15.87 -5.35 0.29
C ALA A 77 15.83 -4.25 1.36
N GLY A 78 15.79 -4.65 2.63
CA GLY A 78 15.67 -3.74 3.78
C GLY A 78 14.27 -3.14 3.99
N ALA A 79 13.24 -3.63 3.30
CA ALA A 79 11.87 -3.18 3.49
C ALA A 79 11.27 -3.68 4.82
N SER A 80 10.31 -2.92 5.33
CA SER A 80 9.48 -3.28 6.48
C SER A 80 8.01 -3.37 6.08
N TYR A 81 7.28 -4.27 6.74
CA TYR A 81 5.92 -4.66 6.36
C TYR A 81 4.97 -4.49 7.54
N GLU A 82 3.83 -3.87 7.29
CA GLU A 82 2.81 -3.62 8.31
C GLU A 82 1.44 -4.02 7.76
N ALA A 83 0.74 -4.91 8.47
CA ALA A 83 -0.63 -5.29 8.13
C ALA A 83 -1.61 -4.49 8.99
N GLY A 84 -2.66 -3.98 8.36
CA GLY A 84 -3.76 -3.32 9.05
C GLY A 84 -4.28 -2.09 8.32
N PRO A 85 -5.22 -1.37 8.95
CA PRO A 85 -5.83 -0.18 8.38
C PRO A 85 -4.80 0.95 8.23
N GLN A 86 -4.62 1.45 7.01
CA GLN A 86 -3.80 2.63 6.71
C GLN A 86 -4.69 3.86 6.48
N LEU A 87 -4.24 5.01 6.97
CA LEU A 87 -4.99 6.26 6.89
C LEU A 87 -4.74 6.97 5.55
N PHE A 88 -5.82 7.25 4.82
CA PHE A 88 -5.82 8.06 3.60
C PHE A 88 -6.63 9.33 3.80
N PHE A 89 -6.31 10.36 3.01
CA PHE A 89 -7.02 11.64 2.99
C PHE A 89 -7.70 11.82 1.65
N THR A 90 -8.85 12.48 1.64
CA THR A 90 -9.41 12.98 0.38
C THR A 90 -8.54 14.09 -0.20
N PRO A 91 -8.52 14.32 -1.52
CA PRO A 91 -7.67 15.33 -2.16
C PRO A 91 -7.86 16.75 -1.63
N ASN A 92 -9.08 17.06 -1.19
CA ASN A 92 -9.41 18.35 -0.58
C ASN A 92 -9.00 18.44 0.90
N MET A 93 -8.43 17.38 1.46
CA MET A 93 -8.01 17.26 2.87
C MET A 93 -9.15 17.48 3.88
N LEU A 94 -10.42 17.46 3.44
CA LEU A 94 -11.57 17.69 4.30
C LEU A 94 -12.01 16.45 5.06
N SER A 95 -11.58 15.28 4.61
CA SER A 95 -11.94 14.01 5.24
C SER A 95 -10.82 12.99 5.14
N ARG A 96 -10.92 11.97 5.99
CA ARG A 96 -9.96 10.88 6.10
C ARG A 96 -10.71 9.55 6.23
N PHE A 97 -10.14 8.50 5.69
CA PHE A 97 -10.70 7.15 5.73
C PHE A 97 -9.57 6.15 5.95
N HIS A 98 -9.90 4.99 6.53
CA HIS A 98 -8.95 3.90 6.67
C HIS A 98 -9.22 2.86 5.59
N VAL A 99 -8.16 2.28 5.05
CA VAL A 99 -8.22 1.18 4.09
C VAL A 99 -7.42 0.03 4.66
N ASN A 100 -8.01 -1.16 4.74
CA ASN A 100 -7.26 -2.32 5.19
C ASN A 100 -6.28 -2.77 4.11
N GLY A 101 -5.07 -3.11 4.50
CA GLY A 101 -4.11 -3.63 3.55
C GLY A 101 -2.76 -3.92 4.16
N VAL A 102 -1.76 -4.03 3.30
CA VAL A 102 -0.36 -4.18 3.67
C VAL A 102 0.40 -2.95 3.21
N ALA A 103 0.99 -2.26 4.18
CA ALA A 103 1.97 -1.21 3.94
C ALA A 103 3.38 -1.81 3.90
N VAL A 104 4.15 -1.39 2.90
CA VAL A 104 5.55 -1.77 2.69
C VAL A 104 6.37 -0.49 2.65
N ARG A 105 7.18 -0.26 3.69
CA ARG A 105 8.13 0.86 3.72
C ARG A 105 9.47 0.37 3.20
N LEU A 106 9.90 0.95 2.09
CA LEU A 106 11.11 0.56 1.39
C LEU A 106 12.34 1.24 2.01
N ALA A 107 13.52 0.65 1.82
CA ALA A 107 14.77 1.15 2.41
C ALA A 107 15.14 2.56 1.92
N ASN A 108 14.69 2.95 0.72
CA ASN A 108 14.87 4.28 0.15
C ASN A 108 13.79 5.29 0.62
N HIS A 109 13.04 4.96 1.67
CA HIS A 109 11.91 5.74 2.21
C HIS A 109 10.71 5.89 1.27
N ASP A 110 10.70 5.18 0.13
CA ASP A 110 9.50 5.04 -0.66
C ASP A 110 8.49 4.17 0.09
N TRP A 111 7.22 4.32 -0.29
CA TRP A 111 6.13 3.60 0.35
C TRP A 111 5.28 2.93 -0.71
N LEU A 112 5.02 1.64 -0.50
CA LEU A 112 4.08 0.85 -1.28
C LEU A 112 2.95 0.42 -0.36
N PHE A 113 1.72 0.52 -0.83
CA PHE A 113 0.54 0.01 -0.16
C PHE A 113 -0.24 -0.88 -1.11
N LEU A 114 -0.71 -2.02 -0.60
CA LEU A 114 -1.47 -3.02 -1.32
C LEU A 114 -2.75 -3.34 -0.54
N SER A 115 -3.88 -3.40 -1.22
CA SER A 115 -5.17 -3.72 -0.60
C SER A 115 -6.03 -4.55 -1.55
N ASP A 116 -6.80 -5.47 -1.00
CA ASP A 116 -7.86 -6.18 -1.71
C ASP A 116 -9.20 -5.43 -1.72
N GLU A 117 -9.29 -4.34 -0.95
CA GLU A 117 -10.41 -3.42 -1.03
C GLU A 117 -10.22 -2.50 -2.23
N SER A 118 -11.31 -2.25 -2.98
CA SER A 118 -11.29 -1.22 -3.99
C SER A 118 -11.04 0.12 -3.28
N LEU A 119 -9.88 0.73 -3.56
CA LEU A 119 -9.63 2.10 -3.10
C LEU A 119 -10.77 2.99 -3.58
N PRO A 120 -11.42 3.79 -2.70
CA PRO A 120 -12.55 4.60 -3.09
C PRO A 120 -12.19 5.45 -4.30
N ALA A 121 -13.01 5.41 -5.35
CA ALA A 121 -12.87 6.28 -6.51
C ALA A 121 -12.79 7.76 -6.06
N ILE A 122 -13.53 8.09 -4.99
CA ILE A 122 -13.52 9.37 -4.28
C ILE A 122 -12.11 9.66 -3.74
N GLY A 123 -11.33 10.32 -4.57
CA GLY A 123 -10.04 10.89 -4.21
C GLY A 123 -8.86 10.47 -5.07
N MET A 124 -8.97 9.45 -5.90
CA MET A 124 -7.88 9.07 -6.81
C MET A 124 -7.98 9.72 -8.20
N GLU A 125 -9.17 10.21 -8.55
CA GLU A 125 -9.50 10.81 -9.85
C GLU A 125 -8.67 12.07 -10.18
N ASN A 126 -8.10 12.71 -9.14
CA ASN A 126 -7.35 13.96 -9.27
C ASN A 126 -5.82 13.80 -9.14
N LEU A 127 -5.30 12.60 -8.83
CA LEU A 127 -3.85 12.37 -8.80
C LEU A 127 -3.26 12.19 -10.21
N GLN A 128 -4.04 11.66 -11.17
CA GLN A 128 -3.60 11.52 -12.56
C GLN A 128 -3.55 12.86 -13.33
N LYS A 129 -4.29 13.88 -12.91
CA LYS A 129 -4.40 15.16 -13.64
C LYS A 129 -3.31 16.19 -13.35
N ARG A 130 -2.30 15.86 -12.55
CA ARG A 130 -1.21 16.81 -12.18
C ARG A 130 0.13 16.58 -12.90
N ILE A 131 0.15 15.69 -13.91
CA ILE A 131 1.36 15.37 -14.70
C ILE A 131 1.22 15.86 -16.16
N GLU A 132 0.23 16.71 -16.47
CA GLU A 132 0.13 17.42 -17.75
C GLU A 132 0.27 18.94 -17.57
#